data_AF-A0A970K6L0-F1
#
_entry.id   AF-A0A970K6L0-F1
#
_cell.length_a   1.000
_cell.length_b   1.000
_cell.length_c   1.000
_cell.angle_alpha   90.00
_cell.angle_beta   90.00
_cell.angle_gamma   90.00
#
_symmetry.space_group_name_H-M   'P 1'
#
loop_
_entity.id
_entity.type
_entity.pdbx_description
1 polymer ?
#
loop_
_entity_poly.entity_id
_entity_poly.type
_entity_poly.pdbx_seq_one_letter_code
_entity_poly.pdbx_strand_id
1 'polypeptide(L)'
;MNSRTFFTNNTDPTLNLAIEEALLLKNGGTPALFLWQNAHTVVIGRGQNAWKECRSELLTQEGGTLVRRTTGGGAVYHDLGNLNFSFVMPKKLYDVSRQLKVIQQAVARFGIKTEASGRNDIVLSDSGAKISGNAFRHTTDMSLHHGTILMAVDKALLGRYLQPSKQKLQAKGVESVRARVGNLKDLAPDITLDALIAALFAAFEQEYGKAEALDWQEELDQNQVYAFQDKYRAWDWTYGKTPRFDLTLEARFPFGGVELLLSVKGGQVAEARCFTDANDPDLAERLEQALEGAAFTPKSLADRLMDGGEELRQVAEWLSGQEF
;
A
#
# COMPACT_ATOMS: atom_id res chain seq x y z
N MET A 1 20.94 -13.78 15.06
CA MET A 1 20.03 -14.40 14.07
C MET A 1 20.54 -13.99 12.71
N ASN A 2 20.67 -14.90 11.76
CA ASN A 2 21.03 -14.50 10.40
C ASN A 2 19.77 -13.91 9.76
N SER A 3 19.85 -12.67 9.28
CA SER A 3 18.79 -12.06 8.49
C SER A 3 18.93 -12.49 7.03
N ARG A 4 17.96 -12.16 6.17
CA ARG A 4 17.99 -12.54 4.74
C ARG A 4 17.79 -11.32 3.86
N THR A 5 18.42 -11.30 2.71
CA THR A 5 18.24 -10.25 1.70
C THR A 5 17.94 -10.89 0.36
N PHE A 6 16.97 -10.31 -0.35
CA PHE A 6 16.52 -10.75 -1.65
C PHE A 6 16.53 -9.55 -2.61
N PHE A 7 16.93 -9.78 -3.85
CA PHE A 7 16.81 -8.80 -4.94
C PHE A 7 16.38 -9.51 -6.21
N THR A 8 15.54 -8.86 -7.01
CA THR A 8 15.16 -9.36 -8.33
C THR A 8 15.30 -8.28 -9.39
N ASN A 9 15.83 -8.67 -10.55
CA ASN A 9 15.89 -7.83 -11.75
C ASN A 9 14.56 -7.86 -12.54
N ASN A 10 13.60 -8.68 -12.13
CA ASN A 10 12.29 -8.73 -12.76
C ASN A 10 11.51 -7.42 -12.51
N THR A 11 10.85 -6.93 -13.57
CA THR A 11 10.06 -5.70 -13.53
C THR A 11 8.55 -5.92 -13.69
N ASP A 12 8.10 -7.19 -13.79
CA ASP A 12 6.68 -7.55 -13.80
C ASP A 12 6.09 -7.37 -12.39
N PRO A 13 5.14 -6.45 -12.19
CA PRO A 13 4.56 -6.18 -10.88
C PRO A 13 3.80 -7.38 -10.31
N THR A 14 3.25 -8.25 -11.15
CA THR A 14 2.48 -9.42 -10.71
C THR A 14 3.39 -10.47 -10.07
N LEU A 15 4.56 -10.70 -10.66
CA LEU A 15 5.56 -11.61 -10.09
C LEU A 15 6.18 -11.04 -8.82
N ASN A 16 6.52 -9.75 -8.82
CA ASN A 16 7.15 -9.14 -7.64
C ASN A 16 6.22 -9.15 -6.41
N LEU A 17 4.94 -8.85 -6.59
CA LEU A 17 3.94 -8.97 -5.52
C LEU A 17 3.72 -10.43 -5.09
N ALA A 18 3.82 -11.38 -6.01
CA ALA A 18 3.75 -12.81 -5.69
C ALA A 18 4.92 -13.28 -4.83
N ILE A 19 6.15 -12.85 -5.16
CA ILE A 19 7.35 -13.13 -4.36
C ILE A 19 7.21 -12.49 -2.97
N GLU A 20 6.78 -11.23 -2.90
CA GLU A 20 6.56 -10.53 -1.62
C GLU A 20 5.57 -11.28 -0.72
N GLU A 21 4.45 -11.73 -1.27
CA GLU A 21 3.46 -12.47 -0.50
C GLU A 21 3.94 -13.86 -0.09
N ALA A 22 4.65 -14.58 -0.97
CA ALA A 22 5.26 -15.86 -0.61
C ALA A 22 6.31 -15.70 0.51
N LEU A 23 7.10 -14.62 0.50
CA LEU A 23 8.01 -14.30 1.60
C LEU A 23 7.27 -14.03 2.90
N LEU A 24 6.17 -13.29 2.87
CA LEU A 24 5.32 -13.00 4.04
C LEU A 24 4.73 -14.28 4.63
N LEU A 25 4.26 -15.20 3.78
CA LEU A 25 3.59 -16.43 4.19
C LEU A 25 4.55 -17.60 4.43
N LYS A 26 5.84 -17.47 4.08
CA LYS A 26 6.86 -18.47 4.40
C LYS A 26 7.09 -18.50 5.91
N ASN A 27 6.72 -19.63 6.51
CA ASN A 27 7.05 -19.93 7.89
C ASN A 27 8.57 -19.94 8.09
N GLY A 28 9.06 -19.27 9.12
CA GLY A 28 10.51 -19.28 9.41
C GLY A 28 11.02 -18.19 10.35
N GLY A 29 10.17 -17.22 10.73
CA GLY A 29 10.49 -16.27 11.79
C GLY A 29 11.81 -15.51 11.60
N THR A 30 12.30 -15.41 10.36
CA THR A 30 13.61 -14.83 10.05
C THR A 30 13.41 -13.51 9.30
N PRO A 31 13.91 -12.38 9.83
CA PRO A 31 13.85 -11.09 9.15
C PRO A 31 14.36 -11.16 7.72
N ALA A 32 13.64 -10.54 6.79
CA ALA A 32 14.07 -10.41 5.41
C ALA A 32 13.85 -8.99 4.87
N LEU A 33 14.77 -8.54 4.02
CA LEU A 33 14.61 -7.37 3.18
C LEU A 33 14.60 -7.79 1.71
N PHE A 34 13.50 -7.52 1.00
CA PHE A 34 13.36 -7.76 -0.42
C PHE A 34 13.34 -6.44 -1.19
N LEU A 35 14.20 -6.30 -2.20
CA LEU A 35 14.30 -5.12 -3.07
C LEU A 35 13.91 -5.47 -4.50
N TRP A 36 13.12 -4.60 -5.14
CA TRP A 36 12.51 -4.87 -6.45
C TRP A 36 12.06 -3.59 -7.13
N GLN A 37 11.74 -3.65 -8.43
CA GLN A 37 11.18 -2.52 -9.19
C GLN A 37 10.05 -3.00 -10.09
N ASN A 38 9.13 -2.11 -10.45
CA ASN A 38 8.11 -2.39 -11.46
C ASN A 38 8.25 -1.44 -12.65
N ALA A 39 8.08 -1.95 -13.86
CA ALA A 39 7.97 -1.12 -15.05
C ALA A 39 6.54 -0.60 -15.21
N HIS A 40 6.38 0.69 -15.43
CA HIS A 40 5.14 1.35 -15.90
C HIS A 40 3.85 0.79 -15.27
N THR A 41 3.72 0.94 -13.96
CA THR A 41 2.67 0.26 -13.18
C THR A 41 1.94 1.24 -12.27
N VAL A 42 0.62 1.11 -12.15
CA VAL A 42 -0.12 1.65 -11.01
C VAL A 42 -0.42 0.54 -10.02
N VAL A 43 -0.08 0.75 -8.75
CA VAL A 43 -0.36 -0.17 -7.66
C VAL A 43 -1.41 0.46 -6.74
N ILE A 44 -2.57 -0.17 -6.61
CA ILE A 44 -3.65 0.26 -5.71
C ILE A 44 -3.68 -0.59 -4.43
N GLY A 45 -4.13 0.03 -3.33
CA GLY A 45 -4.29 -0.64 -2.04
C GLY A 45 -5.42 -1.65 -2.02
N ARG A 46 -5.36 -2.59 -1.08
CA ARG A 46 -6.31 -3.71 -0.94
C ARG A 46 -7.77 -3.28 -0.98
N GLY A 47 -8.12 -2.21 -0.26
CA GLY A 47 -9.48 -1.68 -0.15
C GLY A 47 -9.89 -0.66 -1.23
N GLN A 48 -9.02 -0.30 -2.18
CA GLN A 48 -9.30 0.84 -3.07
C GLN A 48 -10.22 0.49 -4.25
N ASN A 49 -11.03 1.45 -4.69
CA ASN A 49 -11.79 1.34 -5.94
C ASN A 49 -10.86 1.60 -7.14
N ALA A 50 -10.58 0.56 -7.93
CA ALA A 50 -9.67 0.64 -9.07
C ALA A 50 -10.07 1.71 -10.10
N TRP A 51 -11.36 1.80 -10.40
CA TRP A 51 -11.92 2.73 -11.40
C TRP A 51 -11.89 4.19 -10.95
N LYS A 52 -12.06 4.42 -9.64
CA LYS A 52 -11.99 5.77 -9.09
C LYS A 52 -10.57 6.26 -8.94
N GLU A 53 -9.63 5.37 -8.62
CA GLU A 53 -8.26 5.75 -8.24
C GLU A 53 -7.28 5.77 -9.43
N CYS A 54 -7.59 5.06 -10.52
CA CYS A 54 -6.71 4.95 -11.69
C CYS A 54 -7.49 5.15 -13.00
N ARG A 55 -6.88 5.87 -13.95
CA ARG A 55 -7.26 5.86 -15.36
C ARG A 55 -6.79 4.55 -16.00
N SER A 56 -7.38 3.44 -15.58
CA SER A 56 -6.93 2.07 -15.93
C SER A 56 -6.93 1.80 -17.44
N GLU A 57 -7.94 2.30 -18.15
CA GLU A 57 -8.03 2.17 -19.61
C GLU A 57 -6.88 2.90 -20.31
N LEU A 58 -6.61 4.15 -19.93
CA LEU A 58 -5.50 4.95 -20.46
C LEU A 58 -4.16 4.29 -20.15
N LEU A 59 -3.97 3.84 -18.90
CA LEU A 59 -2.75 3.14 -18.48
C LEU A 59 -2.51 1.91 -19.36
N THR A 60 -3.53 1.07 -19.55
CA THR A 60 -3.42 -0.14 -20.35
C THR A 60 -3.13 0.17 -21.83
N GLN A 61 -3.80 1.18 -22.39
CA GLN A 61 -3.57 1.64 -23.76
C GLN A 61 -2.14 2.12 -24.00
N GLU A 62 -1.49 2.67 -22.97
CA GLU A 62 -0.11 3.15 -23.03
C GLU A 62 0.93 2.09 -22.60
N GLY A 63 0.48 0.83 -22.44
CA GLY A 63 1.35 -0.31 -22.14
C GLY A 63 1.64 -0.50 -20.64
N GLY A 64 0.91 0.20 -19.78
CA GLY A 64 1.05 0.10 -18.33
C GLY A 64 0.17 -0.97 -17.71
N THR A 65 0.53 -1.37 -16.49
CA THR A 65 -0.17 -2.42 -15.74
C THR A 65 -0.83 -1.85 -14.48
N LEU A 66 -2.11 -2.17 -14.25
CA LEU A 66 -2.76 -1.94 -12.96
C LEU A 66 -2.71 -3.23 -12.13
N VAL A 67 -2.22 -3.15 -10.90
CA VAL A 67 -2.25 -4.27 -9.95
C VAL A 67 -2.79 -3.83 -8.58
N ARG A 68 -3.44 -4.75 -7.87
CA ARG A 68 -3.86 -4.56 -6.48
C ARG A 68 -2.90 -5.30 -5.55
N ARG A 69 -2.33 -4.59 -4.56
CA ARG A 69 -1.50 -5.20 -3.51
C ARG A 69 -2.34 -5.71 -2.33
N THR A 70 -1.74 -6.49 -1.45
CA THR A 70 -2.43 -7.04 -0.26
C THR A 70 -2.41 -6.11 0.95
N THR A 71 -1.55 -5.10 0.97
CA THR A 71 -1.54 -4.04 2.00
C THR A 71 -2.60 -2.97 1.72
N GLY A 72 -3.00 -2.21 2.75
CA GLY A 72 -3.89 -1.06 2.57
C GLY A 72 -3.16 0.16 2.00
N GLY A 73 -3.77 1.34 2.11
CA GLY A 73 -3.23 2.62 1.68
C GLY A 73 -3.67 3.04 0.28
N GLY A 74 -3.11 4.15 -0.20
CA GLY A 74 -3.49 4.78 -1.47
C GLY A 74 -2.82 4.20 -2.73
N ALA A 75 -3.22 4.73 -3.89
CA ALA A 75 -2.66 4.37 -5.18
C ALA A 75 -1.32 5.06 -5.42
N VAL A 76 -0.37 4.34 -6.02
CA VAL A 76 0.97 4.83 -6.36
C VAL A 76 1.35 4.42 -7.79
N TYR A 77 2.17 5.24 -8.44
CA TYR A 77 2.74 4.92 -9.75
C TYR A 77 4.20 4.48 -9.59
N HIS A 78 4.58 3.41 -10.28
CA HIS A 78 5.93 2.87 -10.33
C HIS A 78 6.47 2.92 -11.77
N ASP A 79 7.72 3.31 -11.91
CA ASP A 79 8.57 3.09 -13.07
C ASP A 79 9.95 2.60 -12.61
N LEU A 80 10.91 2.47 -13.52
CA LEU A 80 12.28 2.06 -13.18
C LEU A 80 13.08 3.14 -12.41
N GLY A 81 12.53 4.33 -12.24
CA GLY A 81 13.02 5.35 -11.32
C GLY A 81 12.53 5.15 -9.87
N ASN A 82 11.64 4.19 -9.63
CA ASN A 82 11.12 3.83 -8.31
C ASN A 82 11.74 2.53 -7.82
N LEU A 83 12.45 2.55 -6.70
CA LEU A 83 12.89 1.33 -6.00
C LEU A 83 11.87 0.94 -4.95
N ASN A 84 11.39 -0.30 -4.97
CA ASN A 84 10.53 -0.85 -3.94
C ASN A 84 11.36 -1.63 -2.92
N PHE A 85 10.91 -1.61 -1.67
CA PHE A 85 11.45 -2.43 -0.60
C PHE A 85 10.32 -3.11 0.15
N SER A 86 10.60 -4.28 0.72
CA SER A 86 9.69 -5.04 1.56
C SER A 86 10.47 -5.61 2.74
N PHE A 87 10.23 -5.07 3.93
CA PHE A 87 10.64 -5.68 5.20
C PHE A 87 9.62 -6.76 5.58
N VAL A 88 10.05 -8.00 5.59
CA VAL A 88 9.26 -9.16 6.04
C VAL A 88 9.79 -9.61 7.39
N MET A 89 9.05 -9.29 8.44
CA MET A 89 9.54 -9.30 9.81
C MET A 89 8.67 -10.21 10.69
N PRO A 90 9.28 -11.00 11.58
CA PRO A 90 8.53 -11.60 12.69
C PRO A 90 7.92 -10.49 13.54
N LYS A 91 6.68 -10.66 14.00
CA LYS A 91 5.99 -9.63 14.82
C LYS A 91 6.81 -9.14 16.01
N LYS A 92 7.56 -10.04 16.67
CA LYS A 92 8.41 -9.72 17.81
C LYS A 92 9.57 -8.76 17.47
N LEU A 93 9.96 -8.68 16.21
CA LEU A 93 11.05 -7.83 15.71
C LEU A 93 10.53 -6.67 14.86
N TYR A 94 9.22 -6.60 14.63
CA TYR A 94 8.60 -5.58 13.81
C TYR A 94 8.47 -4.27 14.61
N ASP A 95 9.10 -3.21 14.13
CA ASP A 95 9.03 -1.86 14.68
C ASP A 95 9.29 -0.86 13.56
N VAL A 96 8.22 -0.15 13.17
CA VAL A 96 8.23 0.77 12.02
C VAL A 96 9.39 1.77 12.11
N SER A 97 9.71 2.27 13.30
CA SER A 97 10.79 3.25 13.47
C SER A 97 12.14 2.65 13.12
N ARG A 98 12.38 1.38 13.48
CA ARG A 98 13.60 0.65 13.13
C ARG A 98 13.69 0.38 11.63
N GLN A 99 12.58 0.02 10.97
CA GLN A 99 12.57 -0.16 9.52
C GLN A 99 12.79 1.16 8.77
N LEU A 100 12.11 2.24 9.15
CA LEU A 100 12.31 3.56 8.54
C LEU A 100 13.75 4.04 8.72
N LYS A 101 14.36 3.77 9.88
CA LYS A 101 15.77 4.08 10.15
C LYS A 101 16.73 3.41 9.15
N VAL A 102 16.46 2.17 8.72
CA VAL A 102 17.26 1.50 7.67
C VAL A 102 17.23 2.33 6.38
N ILE A 103 16.05 2.78 5.95
CA ILE A 103 15.90 3.60 4.74
C ILE A 103 16.62 4.94 4.90
N GLN A 104 16.43 5.62 6.04
CA GLN A 104 17.08 6.90 6.32
C GLN A 104 18.61 6.77 6.33
N GLN A 105 19.16 5.72 6.94
CA GLN A 105 20.60 5.45 6.97
C GLN A 105 21.17 5.17 5.59
N ALA A 106 20.46 4.39 4.76
CA ALA A 106 20.89 4.11 3.39
C ALA A 106 20.94 5.39 2.56
N VAL A 107 19.89 6.22 2.62
CA VAL A 107 19.79 7.49 1.89
C VAL A 107 20.82 8.52 2.39
N ALA A 108 21.10 8.54 3.69
CA ALA A 108 22.10 9.43 4.29
C ALA A 108 23.53 9.20 3.77
N ARG A 109 23.86 7.99 3.27
CA ARG A 109 25.17 7.72 2.63
C ARG A 109 25.41 8.55 1.37
N PHE A 110 24.34 9.07 0.77
CA PHE A 110 24.40 9.95 -0.41
C PHE A 110 24.29 11.43 -0.03
N GLY A 111 24.47 11.77 1.25
CA GLY A 111 24.39 13.16 1.74
C GLY A 111 22.97 13.71 1.86
N ILE A 112 21.95 12.87 1.67
CA ILE A 112 20.55 13.30 1.69
C ILE A 112 19.97 13.11 3.10
N LYS A 113 19.42 14.19 3.67
CA LYS A 113 18.76 14.18 4.97
C LYS A 113 17.26 13.95 4.83
N THR A 114 16.73 13.03 5.62
CA THR A 114 15.32 12.65 5.58
C THR A 114 14.73 12.48 6.98
N GLU A 115 13.42 12.68 7.07
CA GLU A 115 12.63 12.50 8.29
C GLU A 115 11.36 11.70 8.01
N ALA A 116 10.92 10.94 9.01
CA ALA A 116 9.61 10.31 8.98
C ALA A 116 8.52 11.38 9.17
N SER A 117 7.47 11.33 8.36
CA SER A 117 6.38 12.29 8.38
C SER A 117 5.02 11.59 8.37
N GLY A 118 4.14 12.03 9.27
CA GLY A 118 2.81 11.44 9.43
C GLY A 118 2.87 9.95 9.78
N ARG A 119 2.00 9.16 9.16
CA ARG A 119 1.90 7.72 9.43
C ARG A 119 2.78 6.85 8.52
N ASN A 120 3.09 7.33 7.32
CA ASN A 120 3.54 6.48 6.21
C ASN A 120 4.62 7.09 5.32
N ASP A 121 5.07 8.32 5.57
CA ASP A 121 5.89 9.03 4.59
C ASP A 121 7.31 9.22 5.11
N ILE A 122 8.29 9.14 4.21
CA ILE A 122 9.61 9.72 4.43
C ILE A 122 9.73 10.92 3.52
N VAL A 123 10.16 12.05 4.09
CA VAL A 123 10.30 13.32 3.38
C VAL A 123 11.74 13.82 3.46
N LEU A 124 12.14 14.65 2.50
CA LEU A 124 13.37 15.43 2.55
C LEU A 124 13.27 16.46 3.67
N SER A 125 14.23 16.49 4.59
CA SER A 125 14.18 17.39 5.75
C SER A 125 14.16 18.88 5.35
N ASP A 126 14.84 19.25 4.25
CA ASP A 126 14.96 20.66 3.86
C ASP A 126 13.71 21.19 3.14
N SER A 127 12.99 20.34 2.40
CA SER A 127 11.87 20.77 1.54
C SER A 127 10.50 20.21 1.95
N GLY A 128 10.47 19.20 2.83
CA GLY A 128 9.28 18.42 3.14
C GLY A 128 8.78 17.56 1.96
N ALA A 129 9.55 17.45 0.88
CA ALA A 129 9.14 16.70 -0.31
C ALA A 129 9.18 15.19 -0.04
N LYS A 130 8.11 14.48 -0.39
CA LYS A 130 7.97 13.04 -0.13
C LYS A 130 8.85 12.22 -1.07
N ILE A 131 9.68 11.35 -0.50
CA ILE A 131 10.58 10.44 -1.25
C ILE A 131 10.24 8.97 -1.02
N SER A 132 9.38 8.66 -0.04
CA SER A 132 8.90 7.29 0.21
C SER A 132 7.48 7.30 0.73
N GLY A 133 6.66 6.38 0.23
CA GLY A 133 5.37 6.01 0.83
C GLY A 133 5.40 4.57 1.33
N ASN A 134 4.79 4.33 2.48
CA ASN A 134 4.85 3.06 3.20
C ASN A 134 3.44 2.49 3.39
N ALA A 135 3.32 1.16 3.34
CA ALA A 135 2.09 0.43 3.62
C ALA A 135 2.40 -0.89 4.34
N PHE A 136 1.38 -1.43 5.02
CA PHE A 136 1.58 -2.48 6.01
C PHE A 136 0.54 -3.60 5.85
N ARG A 137 0.93 -4.82 6.21
CA ARG A 137 0.03 -5.97 6.41
C ARG A 137 0.58 -6.85 7.52
N HIS A 138 -0.29 -7.33 8.40
CA HIS A 138 0.09 -8.18 9.52
C HIS A 138 -0.62 -9.53 9.40
N THR A 139 0.12 -10.63 9.53
CA THR A 139 -0.46 -11.97 9.71
C THR A 139 -0.51 -12.28 11.21
N THR A 140 -0.75 -13.54 11.59
CA THR A 140 -0.69 -13.94 13.00
C THR A 140 0.69 -13.72 13.61
N ASP A 141 1.75 -14.05 12.88
CA ASP A 141 3.13 -14.18 13.37
C ASP A 141 4.14 -13.28 12.63
N MET A 142 3.81 -12.82 11.42
CA MET A 142 4.65 -12.01 10.56
C MET A 142 4.04 -10.63 10.28
N SER A 143 4.87 -9.73 9.79
CA SER A 143 4.52 -8.37 9.39
C SER A 143 5.26 -8.01 8.13
N LEU A 144 4.51 -7.49 7.16
CA LEU A 144 5.02 -6.89 5.93
C LEU A 144 4.95 -5.38 6.09
N HIS A 145 6.10 -4.73 5.92
CA HIS A 145 6.21 -3.29 5.73
C HIS A 145 6.95 -3.06 4.43
N HIS A 146 6.21 -2.59 3.43
CA HIS A 146 6.78 -2.28 2.14
C HIS A 146 6.58 -0.82 1.77
N GLY A 147 7.33 -0.37 0.79
CA GLY A 147 7.22 1.00 0.34
C GLY A 147 7.95 1.27 -0.96
N THR A 148 8.00 2.56 -1.27
CA THR A 148 8.68 3.12 -2.43
C THR A 148 9.87 3.95 -1.99
N ILE A 149 10.89 4.07 -2.83
CA ILE A 149 11.95 5.07 -2.74
C ILE A 149 12.04 5.72 -4.12
N LEU A 150 11.67 6.98 -4.20
CA LEU A 150 11.64 7.75 -5.44
C LEU A 150 13.07 8.20 -5.77
N MET A 151 13.76 7.40 -6.57
CA MET A 151 15.13 7.71 -6.98
C MET A 151 15.14 8.69 -8.16
N ALA A 152 14.33 8.42 -9.19
CA ALA A 152 14.31 9.15 -10.46
C ALA A 152 12.97 9.00 -11.21
N VAL A 153 11.85 8.97 -10.48
CA VAL A 153 10.51 8.72 -11.05
C VAL A 153 10.08 9.87 -11.97
N ASP A 154 9.41 9.55 -13.07
CA ASP A 154 8.75 10.54 -13.90
C ASP A 154 7.47 11.06 -13.21
N LYS A 155 7.62 12.24 -12.61
CA LYS A 155 6.55 12.92 -11.86
C LYS A 155 5.37 13.31 -12.76
N ALA A 156 5.56 13.46 -14.08
CA ALA A 156 4.48 13.80 -15.01
C ALA A 156 3.51 12.60 -15.21
N LEU A 157 4.04 11.39 -15.23
CA LEU A 157 3.24 10.15 -15.36
C LEU A 157 2.37 9.89 -14.13
N LEU A 158 2.83 10.30 -12.94
CA LEU A 158 2.06 10.21 -11.69
C LEU A 158 0.69 10.89 -11.81
N GLY A 159 0.67 12.13 -12.31
CA GLY A 159 -0.57 12.90 -12.52
C GLY A 159 -1.38 12.47 -13.74
N ARG A 160 -0.78 11.68 -14.64
CA ARG A 160 -1.44 11.16 -15.84
C ARG A 160 -2.37 10.01 -15.51
N TYR A 161 -1.96 9.08 -14.65
CA TYR A 161 -2.74 7.86 -14.38
C TYR A 161 -3.51 7.87 -13.07
N LEU A 162 -3.03 8.58 -12.05
CA LEU A 162 -3.70 8.62 -10.75
C LEU A 162 -4.87 9.61 -10.75
N GLN A 163 -5.97 9.21 -10.12
CA GLN A 163 -7.18 10.01 -9.97
C GLN A 163 -7.48 10.24 -8.48
N PRO A 164 -6.87 11.25 -7.83
CA PRO A 164 -7.21 11.56 -6.45
C PRO A 164 -8.68 12.01 -6.34
N SER A 165 -9.38 11.52 -5.32
CA SER A 165 -10.77 11.90 -5.09
C SER A 165 -10.94 13.39 -4.78
N LYS A 166 -12.11 13.96 -5.12
CA LYS A 166 -12.43 15.37 -4.83
C LYS A 166 -12.32 15.69 -3.34
N GLN A 167 -12.80 14.80 -2.47
CA GLN A 167 -12.71 14.96 -1.03
C GLN A 167 -11.25 15.01 -0.54
N LYS A 168 -10.37 14.17 -1.13
CA LYS A 168 -8.94 14.19 -0.82
C LYS A 168 -8.30 15.52 -1.23
N LEU A 169 -8.66 16.04 -2.42
CA LEU A 169 -8.23 17.36 -2.91
C LEU A 169 -8.74 18.52 -2.05
N GLN A 170 -9.95 18.42 -1.48
CA GLN A 170 -10.50 19.43 -0.58
C GLN A 170 -9.84 19.39 0.80
N ALA A 171 -9.71 18.21 1.41
CA ALA A 171 -9.17 18.05 2.76
C ALA A 171 -7.69 18.41 2.87
N LYS A 172 -6.91 18.12 1.81
CA LYS A 172 -5.47 18.41 1.78
C LYS A 172 -5.12 19.63 0.93
N GLY A 173 -6.07 20.23 0.22
CA GLY A 173 -5.80 21.19 -0.86
C GLY A 173 -5.21 20.49 -2.10
N VAL A 174 -5.57 20.97 -3.30
CA VAL A 174 -5.10 20.40 -4.58
C VAL A 174 -3.57 20.33 -4.63
N GLU A 175 -2.89 21.32 -4.06
CA GLU A 175 -1.43 21.40 -3.97
C GLU A 175 -0.81 20.42 -2.96
N SER A 176 -1.48 20.06 -1.86
CA SER A 176 -0.89 19.14 -0.86
C SER A 176 -1.26 17.67 -1.07
N VAL A 177 -2.29 17.35 -1.89
CA VAL A 177 -2.46 16.00 -2.46
C VAL A 177 -1.36 15.70 -3.48
N ARG A 178 -0.95 16.71 -4.25
CA ARG A 178 0.33 16.72 -4.96
C ARG A 178 1.47 17.00 -3.98
N ALA A 179 1.52 16.30 -2.84
CA ALA A 179 2.65 16.34 -1.93
C ALA A 179 3.91 16.31 -2.81
N ARG A 180 4.67 17.41 -2.82
CA ARG A 180 5.76 17.61 -3.77
C ARG A 180 6.66 16.40 -3.65
N VAL A 181 6.59 15.47 -4.60
CA VAL A 181 7.42 14.28 -4.55
C VAL A 181 8.83 14.68 -4.94
N GLY A 182 9.81 14.25 -4.15
CA GLY A 182 11.23 14.46 -4.40
C GLY A 182 11.83 13.24 -5.07
N ASN A 183 12.75 13.43 -6.01
CA ASN A 183 13.60 12.34 -6.45
C ASN A 183 14.94 12.46 -5.71
N LEU A 184 15.53 11.33 -5.30
CA LEU A 184 16.86 11.34 -4.70
C LEU A 184 17.92 11.92 -5.65
N LYS A 185 17.79 11.66 -6.97
CA LYS A 185 18.66 12.25 -8.00
C LYS A 185 18.63 13.77 -8.07
N ASP A 186 17.58 14.41 -7.57
CA ASP A 186 17.51 15.89 -7.53
C ASP A 186 18.57 16.47 -6.55
N LEU A 187 18.98 15.68 -5.55
CA LEU A 187 19.96 16.08 -4.51
C LEU A 187 21.31 15.36 -4.63
N ALA A 188 21.31 14.12 -5.13
CA ALA A 188 22.51 13.34 -5.40
C ALA A 188 22.49 12.85 -6.85
N PRO A 189 22.90 13.68 -7.84
CA PRO A 189 22.79 13.35 -9.26
C PRO A 189 23.50 12.05 -9.67
N ASP A 190 24.59 11.71 -8.97
CA ASP A 190 25.44 10.54 -9.24
C ASP A 190 24.92 9.25 -8.58
N ILE A 191 23.82 9.29 -7.81
CA ILE A 191 23.26 8.07 -7.20
C ILE A 191 22.85 7.07 -8.29
N THR A 192 23.31 5.83 -8.13
CA THR A 192 22.92 4.70 -8.98
C THR A 192 22.00 3.76 -8.22
N LEU A 193 21.23 2.97 -8.96
CA LEU A 193 20.37 1.93 -8.39
C LEU A 193 21.19 0.93 -7.58
N ASP A 194 22.29 0.43 -8.14
CA ASP A 194 23.18 -0.54 -7.49
C ASP A 194 23.77 0.02 -6.19
N ALA A 195 24.18 1.29 -6.18
CA ALA A 195 24.69 1.93 -4.97
C ALA A 195 23.59 2.05 -3.90
N LEU A 196 22.37 2.42 -4.28
CA LEU A 196 21.23 2.52 -3.37
C LEU A 196 20.85 1.13 -2.79
N ILE A 197 20.81 0.10 -3.62
CA ILE A 197 20.60 -1.30 -3.20
C ILE A 197 21.67 -1.73 -2.19
N ALA A 198 22.94 -1.51 -2.50
CA ALA A 198 24.05 -1.84 -1.62
C ALA A 198 23.97 -1.08 -0.28
N ALA A 199 23.58 0.20 -0.32
CA ALA A 199 23.38 1.01 0.88
C ALA A 199 22.22 0.49 1.76
N LEU A 200 21.12 0.06 1.15
CA LEU A 200 19.96 -0.52 1.85
C LEU A 200 20.30 -1.85 2.52
N PHE A 201 20.98 -2.76 1.81
CA PHE A 201 21.43 -4.01 2.41
C PHE A 201 22.42 -3.77 3.55
N ALA A 202 23.41 -2.89 3.37
CA ALA A 202 24.36 -2.57 4.44
C ALA A 202 23.68 -1.94 5.68
N ALA A 203 22.68 -1.07 5.47
CA ALA A 203 21.91 -0.48 6.58
C ALA A 203 21.03 -1.53 7.28
N PHE A 204 20.45 -2.47 6.52
CA PHE A 204 19.68 -3.58 7.07
C PHE A 204 20.55 -4.51 7.93
N GLU A 205 21.75 -4.86 7.45
CA GLU A 205 22.72 -5.65 8.22
C GLU A 205 23.18 -4.95 9.49
N GLN A 206 23.35 -3.63 9.43
CA GLN A 206 23.70 -2.83 10.60
C GLN A 206 22.61 -2.85 11.68
N GLU A 207 21.33 -2.86 11.29
CA GLU A 207 20.19 -2.83 12.22
C GLU A 207 19.77 -4.22 12.72
N TYR A 208 19.91 -5.26 11.88
CA TYR A 208 19.38 -6.61 12.15
C TYR A 208 20.45 -7.71 12.20
N GLY A 209 21.73 -7.35 12.05
CA GLY A 209 22.85 -8.29 11.97
C GLY A 209 23.05 -8.86 10.57
N LYS A 210 24.16 -9.59 10.39
CA LYS A 210 24.60 -10.15 9.10
C LYS A 210 23.44 -10.82 8.35
N ALA A 211 23.31 -10.47 7.07
CA ALA A 211 22.31 -11.01 6.18
C ALA A 211 22.93 -12.03 5.23
N GLU A 212 22.14 -13.05 4.88
CA GLU A 212 22.46 -13.94 3.77
C GLU A 212 21.72 -13.46 2.52
N ALA A 213 22.46 -13.22 1.44
CA ALA A 213 21.89 -12.92 0.14
C ALA A 213 21.42 -14.22 -0.51
N LEU A 214 20.11 -14.30 -0.79
CA LEU A 214 19.46 -15.51 -1.27
C LEU A 214 18.69 -15.24 -2.56
N ASP A 215 18.59 -16.27 -3.40
CA ASP A 215 17.69 -16.26 -4.56
C ASP A 215 16.29 -16.73 -4.13
N TRP A 216 15.28 -15.95 -4.50
CA TRP A 216 13.89 -16.32 -4.23
C TRP A 216 13.49 -17.62 -4.93
N GLN A 217 14.11 -17.95 -6.07
CA GLN A 217 13.81 -19.15 -6.85
C GLN A 217 14.26 -20.44 -6.14
N GLU A 218 15.30 -20.33 -5.32
CA GLU A 218 15.84 -21.43 -4.52
C GLU A 218 15.14 -21.51 -3.15
N GLU A 219 14.76 -20.36 -2.60
CA GLU A 219 14.19 -20.26 -1.27
C GLU A 219 12.67 -20.44 -1.18
N LEU A 220 11.93 -20.16 -2.24
CA LEU A 220 10.46 -20.20 -2.24
C LEU A 220 9.94 -21.36 -3.08
N ASP A 221 8.79 -21.90 -2.67
CA ASP A 221 8.05 -22.85 -3.50
C ASP A 221 7.53 -22.13 -4.75
N GLN A 222 8.15 -22.41 -5.90
CA GLN A 222 7.81 -21.78 -7.17
C GLN A 222 6.35 -22.01 -7.57
N ASN A 223 5.76 -23.16 -7.25
CA ASN A 223 4.34 -23.42 -7.54
C ASN A 223 3.44 -22.45 -6.77
N GLN A 224 3.78 -22.19 -5.51
CA GLN A 224 3.07 -21.22 -4.69
C GLN A 224 3.25 -19.79 -5.21
N VAL A 225 4.47 -19.40 -5.60
CA VAL A 225 4.73 -18.08 -6.19
C VAL A 225 3.91 -17.89 -7.47
N TYR A 226 3.92 -18.85 -8.39
CA TYR A 226 3.16 -18.72 -9.63
C TYR A 226 1.63 -18.74 -9.41
N ALA A 227 1.13 -19.50 -8.42
CA ALA A 227 -0.27 -19.41 -8.03
C ALA A 227 -0.66 -18.01 -7.49
N PHE A 228 0.22 -17.36 -6.73
CA PHE A 228 0.02 -15.97 -6.34
C PHE A 228 0.12 -15.01 -7.53
N GLN A 229 1.04 -15.25 -8.47
CA GLN A 229 1.15 -14.44 -9.68
C GLN A 229 -0.15 -14.48 -10.50
N ASP A 230 -0.76 -15.66 -10.65
CA ASP A 230 -2.05 -15.82 -11.33
C ASP A 230 -3.15 -15.01 -10.63
N LYS A 231 -3.16 -15.00 -9.28
CA LYS A 231 -4.05 -14.11 -8.51
C LYS A 231 -3.81 -12.64 -8.85
N TYR A 232 -2.56 -12.18 -8.90
CA TYR A 232 -2.25 -10.77 -9.22
C TYR A 232 -2.56 -10.37 -10.67
N ARG A 233 -2.62 -11.35 -11.58
CA ARG A 233 -3.08 -11.17 -12.97
C ARG A 233 -4.61 -11.20 -13.10
N ALA A 234 -5.31 -11.81 -12.14
CA ALA A 234 -6.75 -12.00 -12.23
C ALA A 234 -7.51 -10.67 -12.15
N TRP A 235 -8.45 -10.50 -13.09
CA TRP A 235 -9.37 -9.36 -13.17
C TRP A 235 -10.09 -9.14 -11.82
N ASP A 236 -10.68 -10.22 -11.32
CA ASP A 236 -11.46 -10.24 -10.08
C ASP A 236 -10.63 -9.82 -8.86
N TRP A 237 -9.33 -10.06 -8.85
CA TRP A 237 -8.46 -9.57 -7.78
C TRP A 237 -8.20 -8.07 -7.90
N THR A 238 -7.77 -7.61 -9.08
CA THR A 238 -7.31 -6.23 -9.25
C THR A 238 -8.45 -5.23 -9.11
N TYR A 239 -9.65 -5.57 -9.54
CA TYR A 239 -10.74 -4.60 -9.55
C TYR A 239 -12.02 -5.11 -8.88
N GLY A 240 -12.20 -6.43 -8.78
CA GLY A 240 -13.37 -7.05 -8.16
C GLY A 240 -14.66 -6.85 -8.95
N LYS A 241 -15.77 -7.16 -8.29
CA LYS A 241 -17.13 -6.90 -8.78
C LYS A 241 -17.64 -5.60 -8.16
N THR A 242 -18.31 -4.78 -8.96
CA THR A 242 -19.06 -3.62 -8.47
C THR A 242 -20.54 -3.87 -8.75
N PRO A 243 -21.30 -4.43 -7.78
CA PRO A 243 -22.75 -4.63 -7.90
C PRO A 243 -23.51 -3.35 -8.27
N ARG A 244 -24.81 -3.51 -8.60
CA ARG A 244 -25.72 -2.37 -8.57
C ARG A 244 -26.07 -2.08 -7.12
N PHE A 245 -25.98 -0.82 -6.73
CA PHE A 245 -26.25 -0.37 -5.37
C PHE A 245 -27.32 0.70 -5.38
N ASP A 246 -28.10 0.75 -4.30
CA ASP A 246 -29.23 1.66 -4.13
C ASP A 246 -28.78 2.97 -3.47
N LEU A 247 -27.76 2.90 -2.60
CA LEU A 247 -27.19 4.04 -1.92
C LEU A 247 -25.66 4.02 -1.95
N THR A 248 -25.05 5.19 -2.12
CA THR A 248 -23.60 5.42 -1.93
C THR A 248 -23.41 6.49 -0.86
N LEU A 249 -22.63 6.18 0.18
CA LEU A 249 -22.24 7.09 1.25
C LEU A 249 -20.72 7.23 1.25
N GLU A 250 -20.20 8.46 1.33
CA GLU A 250 -18.75 8.70 1.33
C GLU A 250 -18.37 9.69 2.44
N ALA A 251 -17.34 9.36 3.21
CA ALA A 251 -16.75 10.25 4.20
C ALA A 251 -15.24 10.11 4.30
N ARG A 252 -14.58 11.18 4.78
CA ARG A 252 -13.14 11.22 5.04
C ARG A 252 -12.90 11.28 6.55
N PHE A 253 -12.12 10.33 7.05
CA PHE A 253 -11.70 10.23 8.44
C PHE A 253 -10.19 10.48 8.59
N PRO A 254 -9.68 10.71 9.81
CA PRO A 254 -8.24 10.81 10.06
C PRO A 254 -7.44 9.59 9.60
N PHE A 255 -8.05 8.40 9.53
CA PHE A 255 -7.40 7.16 9.08
C PHE A 255 -7.49 6.91 7.57
N GLY A 256 -8.43 7.54 6.86
CA GLY A 256 -8.66 7.29 5.44
C GLY A 256 -10.05 7.73 4.98
N GLY A 257 -10.29 7.69 3.68
CA GLY A 257 -11.63 7.78 3.10
C GLY A 257 -12.34 6.44 3.19
N VAL A 258 -13.66 6.48 3.37
CA VAL A 258 -14.56 5.33 3.32
C VAL A 258 -15.68 5.65 2.35
N GLU A 259 -15.89 4.78 1.39
CA GLU A 259 -17.05 4.75 0.50
C GLU A 259 -17.83 3.46 0.78
N LEU A 260 -19.07 3.60 1.21
CA LEU A 260 -20.01 2.50 1.42
C LEU A 260 -21.05 2.50 0.30
N LEU A 261 -21.18 1.35 -0.33
CA LEU A 261 -22.17 1.07 -1.36
C LEU A 261 -23.10 0.01 -0.79
N LEU A 262 -24.39 0.34 -0.67
CA LEU A 262 -25.38 -0.52 -0.03
C LEU A 262 -26.47 -0.89 -1.03
N SER A 263 -26.76 -2.20 -1.14
CA SER A 263 -27.99 -2.67 -1.75
C SER A 263 -29.02 -2.98 -0.68
N VAL A 264 -30.23 -2.46 -0.83
CA VAL A 264 -31.30 -2.57 0.16
C VAL A 264 -32.46 -3.38 -0.40
N LYS A 265 -32.82 -4.47 0.29
CA LYS A 265 -33.98 -5.30 -0.05
C LYS A 265 -34.84 -5.53 1.19
N GLY A 266 -36.13 -5.24 1.08
CA GLY A 266 -37.05 -5.40 2.21
C GLY A 266 -36.70 -4.55 3.44
N GLY A 267 -36.09 -3.38 3.25
CA GLY A 267 -35.66 -2.50 4.35
C GLY A 267 -34.41 -2.98 5.10
N GLN A 268 -33.66 -3.93 4.54
CA GLN A 268 -32.41 -4.44 5.10
C GLN A 268 -31.28 -4.32 4.09
N VAL A 269 -30.06 -4.15 4.58
CA VAL A 269 -28.84 -4.20 3.76
C VAL A 269 -28.64 -5.64 3.29
N ALA A 270 -28.90 -5.89 2.00
CA ALA A 270 -28.75 -7.20 1.38
C ALA A 270 -27.30 -7.49 0.98
N GLU A 271 -26.56 -6.46 0.59
CA GLU A 271 -25.15 -6.52 0.21
C GLU A 271 -24.50 -5.18 0.56
N ALA A 272 -23.30 -5.24 1.13
CA ALA A 272 -22.50 -4.06 1.40
C ALA A 272 -21.15 -4.17 0.69
N ARG A 273 -20.69 -3.07 0.10
CA ARG A 273 -19.34 -2.95 -0.43
C ARG A 273 -18.67 -1.71 0.13
N CYS A 274 -17.44 -1.88 0.58
CA CYS A 274 -16.64 -0.80 1.12
C CYS A 274 -15.39 -0.58 0.26
N PHE A 275 -15.13 0.67 -0.09
CA PHE A 275 -13.84 1.09 -0.62
C PHE A 275 -13.16 2.06 0.33
N THR A 276 -11.85 1.90 0.51
CA THR A 276 -11.06 2.74 1.41
C THR A 276 -9.61 2.89 0.96
N ASP A 277 -9.02 4.06 1.22
CA ASP A 277 -7.58 4.31 1.13
C ASP A 277 -6.88 4.26 2.50
N ALA A 278 -7.56 3.75 3.54
CA ALA A 278 -6.99 3.48 4.85
C ALA A 278 -5.86 2.44 4.75
N ASN A 279 -4.89 2.55 5.65
CA ASN A 279 -3.77 1.62 5.71
C ASN A 279 -4.16 0.23 6.17
N ASP A 280 -5.21 0.12 6.98
CA ASP A 280 -5.71 -1.16 7.45
C ASP A 280 -6.28 -1.93 6.24
N PRO A 281 -5.64 -3.04 5.83
CA PRO A 281 -6.05 -3.78 4.64
C PRO A 281 -7.41 -4.49 4.80
N ASP A 282 -7.84 -4.71 6.04
CA ASP A 282 -9.00 -5.54 6.38
C ASP A 282 -10.21 -4.68 6.81
N LEU A 283 -10.05 -3.36 6.91
CA LEU A 283 -11.12 -2.43 7.29
C LEU A 283 -12.34 -2.53 6.37
N ALA A 284 -12.12 -2.59 5.05
CA ALA A 284 -13.21 -2.71 4.09
C ALA A 284 -14.06 -3.96 4.33
N GLU A 285 -13.40 -5.12 4.46
CA GLU A 285 -14.08 -6.40 4.70
C GLU A 285 -14.82 -6.41 6.04
N ARG A 286 -14.24 -5.85 7.10
CA ARG A 286 -14.90 -5.73 8.41
C ARG A 286 -16.16 -4.86 8.34
N LEU A 287 -16.13 -3.76 7.59
CA LEU A 287 -17.31 -2.90 7.40
C LEU A 287 -18.38 -3.60 6.57
N GLU A 288 -18.00 -4.29 5.49
CA GLU A 288 -18.92 -5.06 4.64
C GLU A 288 -19.67 -6.10 5.49
N GLN A 289 -18.94 -6.96 6.19
CA GLN A 289 -19.49 -8.05 7.00
C GLN A 289 -20.39 -7.54 8.14
N ALA A 290 -20.02 -6.42 8.77
CA ALA A 290 -20.80 -5.90 9.90
C ALA A 290 -22.13 -5.26 9.46
N LEU A 291 -22.19 -4.68 8.27
CA LEU A 291 -23.37 -3.96 7.78
C LEU A 291 -24.38 -4.88 7.07
N GLU A 292 -23.94 -6.00 6.51
CA GLU A 292 -24.84 -6.97 5.88
C GLU A 292 -25.89 -7.52 6.87
N GLY A 293 -27.15 -7.56 6.42
CA GLY A 293 -28.29 -7.98 7.23
C GLY A 293 -28.72 -6.97 8.30
N ALA A 294 -28.13 -5.77 8.37
CA ALA A 294 -28.63 -4.70 9.22
C ALA A 294 -29.95 -4.13 8.68
N ALA A 295 -30.83 -3.65 9.58
CA ALA A 295 -31.95 -2.83 9.16
C ALA A 295 -31.41 -1.52 8.56
N PHE A 296 -31.98 -1.07 7.45
CA PHE A 296 -31.53 0.12 6.76
C PHE A 296 -32.04 1.39 7.46
N THR A 297 -31.44 1.69 8.61
CA THR A 297 -31.67 2.92 9.38
C THR A 297 -30.33 3.40 9.95
N PRO A 298 -30.09 4.72 10.05
CA PRO A 298 -28.84 5.27 10.59
C PRO A 298 -28.42 4.64 11.92
N LYS A 299 -29.37 4.48 12.85
CA LYS A 299 -29.15 3.86 14.15
C LYS A 299 -28.73 2.39 14.04
N SER A 300 -29.46 1.58 13.27
CA SER A 300 -29.14 0.14 13.16
C SER A 300 -27.80 -0.09 12.45
N LEU A 301 -27.40 0.77 11.50
CA LEU A 301 -26.08 0.66 10.87
C LEU A 301 -24.97 1.06 11.85
N ALA A 302 -25.18 2.13 12.62
CA ALA A 302 -24.22 2.55 13.65
C ALA A 302 -24.03 1.47 14.72
N ASP A 303 -25.13 0.92 15.27
CA ASP A 303 -25.12 -0.09 16.33
C ASP A 303 -24.28 -1.33 15.94
N ARG A 304 -24.27 -1.73 14.66
CA ARG A 304 -23.45 -2.85 14.15
C ARG A 304 -21.95 -2.62 14.27
N LEU A 305 -21.52 -1.37 14.32
CA LEU A 305 -20.10 -0.98 14.30
C LEU A 305 -19.58 -0.52 15.66
N MET A 306 -20.46 -0.24 16.63
CA MET A 306 -20.12 0.35 17.94
C MET A 306 -19.16 -0.51 18.77
N ASP A 307 -19.29 -1.83 18.70
CA ASP A 307 -18.41 -2.78 19.43
C ASP A 307 -17.06 -3.03 18.71
N GLY A 308 -16.84 -2.34 17.59
CA GLY A 308 -15.63 -2.45 16.79
C GLY A 308 -14.42 -1.70 17.35
N GLY A 309 -13.31 -1.84 16.62
CA GLY A 309 -12.12 -1.01 16.81
C GLY A 309 -12.40 0.48 16.61
N GLU A 310 -11.40 1.32 16.89
CA GLU A 310 -11.53 2.78 16.79
C GLU A 310 -12.04 3.26 15.42
N GLU A 311 -11.55 2.68 14.33
CA GLU A 311 -11.97 3.01 12.97
C GLU A 311 -13.46 2.73 12.75
N LEU A 312 -13.95 1.56 13.18
CA LEU A 312 -15.36 1.18 13.05
C LEU A 312 -16.25 2.10 13.89
N ARG A 313 -15.80 2.48 15.11
CA ARG A 313 -16.54 3.42 15.97
C ARG A 313 -16.66 4.82 15.35
N GLN A 314 -15.59 5.33 14.72
CA GLN A 314 -15.68 6.61 13.99
C GLN A 314 -16.67 6.53 12.81
N VAL A 315 -16.70 5.40 12.09
CA VAL A 315 -17.71 5.17 11.03
C VAL A 315 -19.11 5.05 11.62
N ALA A 316 -19.28 4.42 12.78
CA ALA A 316 -20.55 4.30 13.49
C ALA A 316 -21.12 5.67 13.86
N GLU A 317 -20.29 6.51 14.47
CA GLU A 317 -20.65 7.89 14.84
C GLU A 317 -21.09 8.69 13.60
N TRP A 318 -20.35 8.58 12.50
CA TRP A 318 -20.72 9.23 11.24
C TRP A 318 -22.05 8.71 10.66
N LEU A 319 -22.26 7.38 10.65
CA LEU A 319 -23.49 6.76 10.17
C LEU A 319 -24.71 7.17 10.99
N SER A 320 -24.54 7.36 12.31
CA SER A 320 -25.63 7.77 13.21
C SER A 320 -26.24 9.13 12.88
N GLY A 321 -25.46 10.01 12.21
CA GLY A 321 -25.87 11.34 11.79
C GLY A 321 -26.34 11.45 10.33
N GLN A 322 -26.47 10.34 9.60
CA GLN A 322 -26.98 10.36 8.22
C GLN A 322 -28.52 10.45 8.19
N GLU A 323 -29.04 11.06 7.13
CA GLU A 323 -30.49 11.14 6.87
C GLU A 323 -30.78 10.46 5.52
N PHE A 324 -31.52 9.34 5.55
CA PHE A 324 -32.05 8.63 4.39
C PHE A 324 -33.27 7.78 4.78
#